data_AF-A0A1B6C5X7-F1
#
_entry.id   AF-A0A1B6C5X7-F1
#
_cell.length_a   1.000
_cell.length_b   1.000
_cell.length_c   1.000
_cell.angle_alpha   90.00
_cell.angle_beta   90.00
_cell.angle_gamma   90.00
#
_symmetry.space_group_name_H-M   'P 1'
#
loop_
_entity.id
_entity.type
_entity.pdbx_description
1 polymer ?
#
loop_
_entity_poly.entity_id
_entity_poly.type
_entity_poly.pdbx_seq_one_letter_code
_entity_poly.pdbx_strand_id
1 'polypeptide(L)'
;FDELGKILKTTDKRIIANLMFWKGAGSILTYLTTEMRRRRDEYMFLRIGTTEGRPRWQTCIRVLMVSSLKIAMSAMYVRKHFDKRTKRNVMDMTTALRREMEELLSTWSWSGISKSTRNAAIKKVKAMVEFVAYPEEFLDNRVLTKKYKKVDIIGKRFLNSILELRKFSFSYNNGKLGMAVNRSDWEHF
;
A
#
# COMPACT_ATOMS: atom_id res chain seq x y z
N PHE A 1 21.81 11.83 5.98
CA PHE A 1 21.26 12.01 7.35
C PHE A 1 22.03 13.08 8.15
N ASP A 2 23.13 13.61 7.61
CA ASP A 2 24.06 14.49 8.33
C ASP A 2 23.44 15.85 8.68
N GLU A 3 22.66 16.44 7.76
CA GLU A 3 21.92 17.69 8.02
C GLU A 3 20.86 17.53 9.11
N LEU A 4 20.18 16.38 9.15
CA LEU A 4 19.24 16.08 10.25
C LEU A 4 19.97 16.02 11.59
N GLY A 5 21.15 15.39 11.63
CA GLY A 5 21.98 15.34 12.84
C GLY A 5 22.40 16.72 13.33
N LYS A 6 22.75 17.64 12.43
CA LYS A 6 23.07 19.04 12.77
C LYS A 6 21.86 19.76 13.37
N ILE A 7 20.70 19.69 12.71
CA ILE A 7 19.46 20.35 13.15
C ILE A 7 19.02 19.81 14.52
N LEU A 8 19.08 18.50 14.74
CA LEU A 8 18.68 17.90 16.02
C LEU A 8 19.61 18.30 17.18
N LYS A 9 20.89 18.60 16.90
CA LYS A 9 21.84 19.07 17.91
C LYS A 9 21.64 20.54 18.27
N THR A 10 21.24 21.38 17.30
CA THR A 10 21.08 22.83 17.50
C THR A 10 19.67 23.24 17.94
N THR A 11 18.66 22.41 17.68
CA THR A 11 17.27 22.70 18.03
C THR A 11 17.00 22.37 19.50
N ASP A 12 16.27 23.25 20.20
CA ASP A 12 15.85 23.02 21.58
C ASP A 12 15.03 21.71 21.72
N LYS A 13 15.34 20.93 22.77
CA LYS A 13 14.71 19.63 23.04
C LYS A 13 13.18 19.73 23.17
N ARG A 14 12.66 20.84 23.70
CA ARG A 14 11.22 21.11 23.83
C ARG A 14 10.56 21.28 22.45
N ILE A 15 11.23 21.94 21.51
CA ILE A 15 10.72 22.10 20.14
C ILE A 15 10.63 20.73 19.47
N ILE A 16 11.69 19.91 19.60
CA ILE A 16 11.72 18.55 19.07
C ILE A 16 10.58 17.71 19.67
N ALA A 17 10.43 17.74 21.00
CA ALA A 17 9.37 17.02 21.70
C ALA A 17 7.98 17.47 21.23
N ASN A 18 7.72 18.78 21.19
CA ASN A 18 6.44 19.33 20.72
C ASN A 18 6.12 18.89 19.30
N LEU A 19 7.11 18.89 18.40
CA LEU A 19 6.93 18.39 17.03
C LEU A 19 6.59 16.90 17.02
N MET A 20 7.29 16.07 17.79
CA MET A 20 7.02 14.63 17.87
C MET A 20 5.61 14.34 18.41
N PHE A 21 5.20 15.02 19.48
CA PHE A 21 3.86 14.91 20.05
C PHE A 21 2.79 15.39 19.06
N TRP A 22 3.01 16.52 18.38
CA TRP A 22 2.10 17.03 17.36
C TRP A 22 1.92 16.05 16.20
N LYS A 23 3.01 15.47 15.69
CA LYS A 23 2.96 14.43 14.63
C LYS A 23 2.21 13.19 15.12
N GLY A 24 2.47 12.74 16.35
CA GLY A 24 1.79 11.62 16.98
C GLY A 24 0.28 11.85 17.12
N ALA A 25 -0.10 12.96 17.75
CA ALA A 25 -1.49 13.38 17.93
C ALA A 25 -2.21 13.53 16.58
N GLY A 26 -1.59 14.24 15.62
CA GLY A 26 -2.12 14.42 14.28
C GLY A 26 -2.40 13.10 13.55
N SER A 27 -1.59 12.07 13.81
CA SER A 27 -1.75 10.74 13.21
C SER A 27 -2.97 9.96 13.75
N ILE A 28 -3.49 10.32 14.93
CA ILE A 28 -4.62 9.64 15.57
C ILE A 28 -5.92 10.44 15.57
N LEU A 29 -5.90 11.76 15.31
CA LEU A 29 -7.09 12.63 15.32
C LEU A 29 -8.26 12.07 14.49
N THR A 30 -7.98 11.38 13.37
CA THR A 30 -8.99 10.74 12.52
C THR A 30 -9.85 9.69 13.24
N TYR A 31 -9.35 9.10 14.33
CA TYR A 31 -9.99 8.00 15.06
C TYR A 31 -10.59 8.44 16.40
N LEU A 32 -10.49 9.72 16.75
CA LEU A 32 -10.98 10.27 18.02
C LEU A 32 -12.44 10.75 17.92
N THR A 33 -12.80 11.68 18.80
CA THR A 33 -14.14 12.28 18.89
C THR A 33 -14.51 13.02 17.61
N THR A 34 -15.81 13.23 17.39
CA THR A 34 -16.30 13.98 16.24
C THR A 34 -15.74 15.39 16.19
N GLU A 35 -15.63 16.07 17.34
CA GLU A 35 -15.09 17.43 17.39
C GLU A 35 -13.61 17.50 16.98
N MET A 36 -12.78 16.57 17.44
CA MET A 36 -11.37 16.52 17.03
C MET A 36 -11.20 16.20 15.54
N ARG A 37 -12.02 15.30 15.00
CA ARG A 37 -12.07 15.02 13.57
C ARG A 37 -12.47 16.26 12.76
N ARG A 38 -13.52 16.97 13.20
CA ARG A 38 -14.05 18.15 12.52
C ARG A 38 -12.97 19.22 12.35
N ARG A 39 -12.22 19.53 13.41
CA ARG A 39 -11.09 20.47 13.37
C ARG A 39 -9.98 20.04 12.41
N ARG A 40 -9.66 18.75 12.39
CA ARG A 40 -8.70 18.18 11.44
C ARG A 40 -9.21 18.33 10.00
N ASP A 41 -10.48 18.04 9.78
CA ASP A 41 -11.09 18.06 8.45
C ASP A 41 -11.19 19.50 7.92
N GLU A 42 -11.54 20.48 8.75
CA GLU A 42 -11.46 21.92 8.42
C GLU A 42 -10.06 22.33 7.91
N TYR A 43 -9.01 21.95 8.64
CA TYR A 43 -7.63 22.20 8.20
C TYR A 43 -7.31 21.50 6.86
N MET A 44 -7.77 20.25 6.70
CA MET A 44 -7.54 19.48 5.48
C MET A 44 -8.31 20.05 4.27
N PHE A 45 -9.50 20.57 4.48
CA PHE A 45 -10.34 21.22 3.48
C PHE A 45 -9.69 22.48 2.95
N LEU A 46 -9.19 23.34 3.83
CA LEU A 46 -8.39 24.51 3.44
C LEU A 46 -7.14 24.12 2.65
N ARG A 47 -6.46 23.06 3.07
CA ARG A 47 -5.21 22.60 2.44
C ARG A 47 -5.42 21.97 1.06
N ILE A 48 -6.54 21.27 0.84
CA ILE A 48 -6.83 20.53 -0.40
C ILE A 48 -7.75 21.32 -1.34
N GLY A 49 -8.42 22.38 -0.85
CA GLY A 49 -9.37 23.17 -1.63
C GLY A 49 -10.73 22.50 -1.78
N THR A 50 -11.15 21.69 -0.82
CA THR A 50 -12.45 20.97 -0.84
C THR A 50 -13.35 21.49 0.25
N THR A 51 -14.64 21.66 -0.01
CA THR A 51 -15.60 22.19 0.97
C THR A 51 -16.28 21.11 1.82
N GLU A 52 -16.30 19.84 1.36
CA GLU A 52 -17.01 18.76 2.04
C GLU A 52 -16.16 17.50 2.26
N GLY A 53 -16.45 16.83 3.37
CA GLY A 53 -15.83 15.57 3.74
C GLY A 53 -16.50 14.36 3.10
N ARG A 54 -15.76 13.26 2.99
CA ARG A 54 -16.34 11.99 2.53
C ARG A 54 -17.35 11.46 3.55
N PRO A 55 -18.44 10.81 3.09
CA PRO A 55 -19.34 10.08 3.97
C PRO A 55 -18.60 9.15 4.94
N ARG A 56 -19.16 8.99 6.15
CA ARG A 56 -18.49 8.25 7.23
C ARG A 56 -18.12 6.83 6.83
N TRP A 57 -19.00 6.13 6.11
CA TRP A 57 -18.75 4.76 5.65
C TRP A 57 -17.54 4.66 4.71
N GLN A 58 -17.37 5.62 3.79
CA GLN A 58 -16.21 5.67 2.89
C GLN A 58 -14.93 5.92 3.68
N THR A 59 -14.99 6.78 4.69
CA THR A 59 -13.87 7.02 5.59
C THR A 59 -13.49 5.74 6.35
N CYS A 60 -14.46 4.98 6.88
CA CYS A 60 -14.21 3.71 7.54
C CYS A 60 -13.55 2.69 6.60
N ILE A 61 -14.06 2.53 5.37
CA ILE A 61 -13.46 1.66 4.35
C ILE A 61 -12.00 2.05 4.10
N ARG A 62 -11.74 3.34 3.89
CA ARG A 62 -10.38 3.84 3.68
C ARG A 62 -9.47 3.56 4.88
N VAL A 63 -9.97 3.74 6.11
CA VAL A 63 -9.21 3.42 7.32
C VAL A 63 -8.82 1.95 7.37
N LEU A 64 -9.73 1.04 7.06
CA LEU A 64 -9.46 -0.40 7.05
C LEU A 64 -8.43 -0.77 5.96
N MET A 65 -8.53 -0.17 4.77
CA MET A 65 -7.55 -0.36 3.69
C MET A 65 -6.13 0.07 4.11
N VAL A 66 -6.00 1.21 4.80
CA VAL A 66 -4.70 1.73 5.26
C VAL A 66 -4.17 0.99 6.50
N SER A 67 -5.06 0.42 7.32
CA SER A 67 -4.70 -0.24 8.60
C SER A 67 -4.43 -1.74 8.42
N SER A 68 -3.75 -2.11 7.33
CA SER A 68 -3.29 -3.49 7.08
C SER A 68 -4.37 -4.55 6.83
N LEU A 69 -5.63 -4.17 6.61
CA LEU A 69 -6.70 -5.09 6.24
C LEU A 69 -7.01 -5.09 4.73
N LYS A 70 -6.19 -4.42 3.92
CA LYS A 70 -6.38 -4.30 2.45
C LYS A 70 -6.66 -5.66 1.79
N ILE A 71 -5.90 -6.69 2.14
CA ILE A 71 -6.01 -8.02 1.49
C ILE A 71 -7.33 -8.69 1.84
N ALA A 72 -7.75 -8.62 3.10
CA ALA A 72 -9.03 -9.21 3.52
C ALA A 72 -10.20 -8.52 2.81
N MET A 73 -10.16 -7.19 2.70
CA MET A 73 -11.17 -6.41 1.99
C MET A 73 -11.18 -6.72 0.49
N SER A 74 -10.02 -6.81 -0.15
CA SER A 74 -9.90 -7.17 -1.56
C SER A 74 -10.44 -8.57 -1.82
N ALA A 75 -10.15 -9.55 -0.94
CA ALA A 75 -10.70 -10.89 -1.06
C ALA A 75 -12.24 -10.90 -0.98
N MET A 76 -12.83 -10.13 -0.06
CA MET A 76 -14.29 -9.98 0.02
C MET A 76 -14.89 -9.36 -1.24
N TYR A 77 -14.24 -8.32 -1.79
CA TYR A 77 -14.68 -7.66 -3.01
C TYR A 77 -14.63 -8.61 -4.21
N VAL A 78 -13.51 -9.30 -4.40
CA VAL A 78 -13.30 -10.23 -5.51
C VAL A 78 -14.32 -11.36 -5.49
N ARG A 79 -14.56 -11.97 -4.32
CA ARG A 79 -15.54 -13.07 -4.18
C ARG A 79 -16.95 -12.70 -4.61
N LYS A 80 -17.33 -11.43 -4.42
CA LYS A 80 -18.71 -10.97 -4.66
C LYS A 80 -18.90 -10.36 -6.04
N HIS A 81 -17.89 -9.66 -6.56
CA HIS A 81 -18.06 -8.75 -7.70
C HIS A 81 -17.17 -9.06 -8.89
N PHE A 82 -16.13 -9.88 -8.75
CA PHE A 82 -15.14 -10.03 -9.80
C PHE A 82 -15.38 -11.28 -10.65
N ASP A 83 -15.51 -11.09 -11.96
CA ASP A 83 -15.63 -12.18 -12.93
C ASP A 83 -14.26 -12.74 -13.34
N LYS A 84 -14.10 -14.07 -13.18
CA LYS A 84 -12.88 -14.79 -13.58
C LYS A 84 -12.60 -14.67 -15.08
N ARG A 85 -13.61 -14.49 -15.93
CA ARG A 85 -13.40 -14.30 -17.38
C ARG A 85 -12.66 -12.99 -17.66
N THR A 86 -13.00 -11.91 -16.96
CA THR A 86 -12.28 -10.63 -17.07
C THR A 86 -10.80 -10.79 -16.74
N LYS A 87 -10.45 -11.56 -15.70
CA LYS A 87 -9.05 -11.86 -15.36
C LYS A 87 -8.32 -12.52 -16.53
N ARG A 88 -8.92 -13.56 -17.15
CA ARG A 88 -8.33 -14.26 -18.29
C ARG A 88 -8.09 -13.35 -19.49
N ASN A 89 -9.11 -12.58 -19.88
CA ASN A 89 -8.98 -11.66 -21.00
C ASN A 89 -7.85 -10.65 -20.78
N VAL A 90 -7.72 -10.09 -19.58
CA VAL A 90 -6.64 -9.14 -19.26
C VAL A 90 -5.27 -9.82 -19.25
N MET A 91 -5.16 -11.06 -18.75
CA MET A 91 -3.90 -11.83 -18.82
C MET A 91 -3.45 -12.10 -20.26
N ASP A 92 -4.40 -12.41 -21.15
CA ASP A 92 -4.11 -12.60 -22.58
C ASP A 92 -3.64 -11.28 -23.21
N MET A 93 -4.29 -10.17 -22.88
CA MET A 93 -3.88 -8.83 -23.32
C MET A 93 -2.48 -8.44 -22.81
N THR A 94 -2.15 -8.69 -21.53
CA THR A 94 -0.82 -8.37 -21.00
C THR A 94 0.27 -9.23 -21.62
N THR A 95 -0.04 -10.50 -21.91
CA THR A 95 0.86 -11.40 -22.61
C THR A 95 1.11 -10.94 -24.05
N ALA A 96 0.06 -10.52 -24.77
CA ALA A 96 0.19 -9.95 -26.10
C ALA A 96 1.04 -8.67 -26.08
N LEU A 97 0.77 -7.73 -25.15
CA LEU A 97 1.56 -6.50 -25.02
C LEU A 97 3.04 -6.76 -24.72
N ARG A 98 3.35 -7.77 -23.89
CA ARG A 98 4.74 -8.17 -23.65
C ARG A 98 5.41 -8.62 -24.95
N ARG A 99 4.74 -9.48 -25.71
CA ARG A 99 5.26 -10.00 -26.98
C ARG A 99 5.52 -8.87 -27.97
N GLU A 100 4.56 -7.95 -28.13
CA GLU A 100 4.73 -6.78 -28.99
C GLU A 100 5.92 -5.91 -28.54
N MET A 101 6.11 -5.72 -27.23
CA MET A 101 7.31 -5.01 -26.74
C MET A 101 8.62 -5.74 -27.09
N GLU A 102 8.66 -7.07 -27.03
CA GLU A 102 9.84 -7.84 -27.43
C GLU A 102 10.13 -7.70 -28.93
N GLU A 103 9.09 -7.74 -29.77
CA GLU A 103 9.20 -7.56 -31.22
C GLU A 103 9.65 -6.13 -31.56
N LEU A 104 9.06 -5.13 -30.92
CA LEU A 104 9.47 -3.72 -31.04
C LEU A 104 10.94 -3.53 -30.64
N LEU A 105 11.37 -4.04 -29.49
CA LEU A 105 12.77 -3.92 -29.07
C LEU A 105 13.75 -4.61 -30.02
N SER A 106 13.31 -5.70 -30.67
CA SER A 106 14.12 -6.44 -31.64
C SER A 106 14.27 -5.70 -32.97
N THR A 107 13.22 -5.00 -33.40
CA THR A 107 13.13 -4.30 -34.70
C THR A 107 13.51 -2.82 -34.64
N TRP A 108 13.56 -2.23 -33.45
CA TRP A 108 13.80 -0.80 -33.28
C TRP A 108 15.16 -0.36 -33.81
N SER A 109 15.13 0.55 -34.80
CA SER A 109 16.25 1.01 -35.60
C SER A 109 16.98 2.25 -35.06
N TRP A 110 16.61 2.74 -33.86
CA TRP A 110 17.24 3.94 -33.32
C TRP A 110 18.75 3.74 -33.13
N SER A 111 19.55 4.56 -33.81
CA SER A 111 21.02 4.46 -33.87
C SER A 111 21.72 4.68 -32.53
N GLY A 112 21.03 5.21 -31.52
CA GLY A 112 21.56 5.39 -30.15
C GLY A 112 21.53 4.14 -29.28
N ILE A 113 20.87 3.04 -29.71
CA ILE A 113 20.78 1.81 -28.91
C ILE A 113 21.84 0.79 -29.30
N SER A 114 22.73 0.47 -28.37
CA SER A 114 23.72 -0.59 -28.57
C SER A 114 23.07 -1.98 -28.54
N LYS A 115 23.72 -2.97 -29.16
CA LYS A 115 23.27 -4.37 -29.15
C LYS A 115 23.19 -4.95 -27.73
N SER A 116 24.12 -4.58 -26.85
CA SER A 116 24.11 -5.04 -25.45
C SER A 116 22.93 -4.46 -24.68
N THR A 117 22.63 -3.17 -24.86
CA THR A 117 21.46 -2.51 -24.26
C THR A 117 20.16 -3.15 -24.75
N ARG A 118 20.04 -3.45 -26.05
CA ARG A 118 18.87 -4.14 -26.61
C ARG A 118 18.66 -5.52 -25.97
N ASN A 119 19.70 -6.34 -25.89
CA ASN A 119 19.62 -7.67 -25.28
C ASN A 119 19.24 -7.60 -23.79
N ALA A 120 19.78 -6.62 -23.05
CA ALA A 120 19.41 -6.39 -21.66
C ALA A 120 17.94 -5.97 -21.51
N ALA A 121 17.43 -5.12 -22.40
CA ALA A 121 16.03 -4.71 -22.42
C ALA A 121 15.09 -5.89 -22.69
N ILE A 122 15.39 -6.73 -23.69
CA ILE A 122 14.61 -7.94 -23.98
C ILE A 122 14.63 -8.90 -22.78
N LYS A 123 15.81 -9.12 -22.18
CA LYS A 123 15.93 -9.95 -20.97
C LYS A 123 15.09 -9.40 -19.82
N LYS A 124 15.01 -8.08 -19.67
CA LYS A 124 14.18 -7.43 -18.65
C LYS A 124 12.69 -7.65 -18.92
N VAL A 125 12.22 -7.45 -20.16
CA VAL A 125 10.82 -7.66 -20.54
C VAL A 125 10.38 -9.12 -20.29
N LYS A 126 11.23 -10.09 -20.66
CA LYS A 126 11.00 -11.52 -20.39
C LYS A 126 10.95 -11.87 -18.90
N ALA A 127 11.67 -11.12 -18.07
CA ALA A 127 11.73 -11.34 -16.62
C ALA A 127 10.64 -10.58 -15.83
N MET A 128 9.78 -9.80 -16.49
CA MET A 128 8.70 -9.06 -15.83
C MET A 128 7.64 -10.03 -15.30
N VAL A 129 7.34 -9.94 -14.00
CA VAL A 129 6.27 -10.68 -13.34
C VAL A 129 4.94 -9.94 -13.54
N GLU A 130 3.88 -10.67 -13.90
CA GLU A 130 2.54 -10.11 -14.10
C GLU A 130 1.72 -10.16 -12.81
N PHE A 131 1.03 -9.05 -12.53
CA PHE A 131 0.08 -8.93 -11.43
C PHE A 131 -1.28 -8.54 -12.01
N VAL A 132 -2.12 -9.53 -12.35
CA VAL A 132 -3.46 -9.29 -12.91
C VAL A 132 -4.57 -9.57 -11.88
N ALA A 133 -5.25 -8.51 -11.47
CA ALA A 133 -6.37 -8.47 -10.53
C ALA A 133 -6.09 -8.93 -9.09
N TYR A 134 -5.82 -10.23 -8.87
CA TYR A 134 -5.58 -10.81 -7.55
C TYR A 134 -4.87 -12.18 -7.63
N PRO A 135 -4.10 -12.58 -6.61
CA PRO A 135 -3.60 -13.95 -6.49
C PRO A 135 -4.69 -14.87 -5.95
N GLU A 136 -4.75 -16.12 -6.43
CA GLU A 136 -5.75 -17.09 -5.97
C GLU A 136 -5.61 -17.40 -4.47
N GLU A 137 -4.39 -17.32 -3.93
CA GLU A 137 -4.10 -17.53 -2.50
C GLU A 137 -4.89 -16.59 -1.59
N PHE A 138 -5.16 -15.36 -2.03
CA PHE A 138 -5.91 -14.39 -1.22
C PHE A 138 -7.40 -14.73 -1.14
N LEU A 139 -7.88 -15.65 -1.98
CA LEU A 139 -9.22 -16.22 -1.88
C LEU A 139 -9.29 -17.43 -0.95
N ASP A 140 -8.17 -17.98 -0.47
CA ASP A 140 -8.17 -19.05 0.51
C ASP A 140 -8.31 -18.48 1.95
N ASN A 141 -9.39 -18.88 2.63
CA ASN A 141 -9.62 -18.49 4.02
C ASN A 141 -8.46 -18.90 4.95
N ARG A 142 -7.81 -20.04 4.69
CA ARG A 142 -6.68 -20.52 5.52
C ARG A 142 -5.49 -19.57 5.46
N VAL A 143 -5.21 -19.02 4.29
CA VAL A 143 -4.13 -18.04 4.08
C VAL A 143 -4.44 -16.75 4.84
N LEU A 144 -5.68 -16.24 4.69
CA LEU A 144 -6.12 -15.04 5.39
C LEU A 144 -6.10 -15.23 6.92
N THR A 145 -6.68 -16.33 7.43
CA THR A 145 -6.69 -16.64 8.87
C THR A 145 -5.28 -16.77 9.42
N LYS A 146 -4.35 -17.40 8.69
CA LYS A 146 -2.94 -17.49 9.09
C LYS A 146 -2.29 -16.11 9.17
N LYS A 147 -2.52 -15.25 8.18
CA LYS A 147 -1.97 -13.89 8.14
C LYS A 147 -2.45 -13.05 9.33
N TYR A 148 -3.74 -13.07 9.62
CA TYR A 148 -4.36 -12.25 10.66
C TYR A 148 -4.47 -12.94 12.02
N LYS A 149 -3.83 -14.10 12.23
CA LYS A 149 -3.91 -14.89 13.47
C LYS A 149 -3.56 -14.09 14.74
N LYS A 150 -2.66 -13.12 14.61
CA LYS A 150 -2.17 -12.27 15.72
C LYS A 150 -2.95 -10.94 15.84
N VAL A 151 -3.98 -10.72 15.02
CA VAL A 151 -4.80 -9.51 15.06
C VAL A 151 -6.02 -9.78 15.91
N ASP A 152 -6.11 -9.07 17.03
CA ASP A 152 -7.31 -9.04 17.87
C ASP A 152 -7.99 -7.66 17.74
N ILE A 153 -9.19 -7.65 17.16
CA ILE A 153 -9.97 -6.42 16.98
C ILE A 153 -10.97 -6.32 18.12
N ILE A 154 -10.69 -5.42 19.06
CA ILE A 154 -11.56 -5.19 20.21
C ILE A 154 -12.80 -4.41 19.74
N GLY A 155 -13.91 -5.11 19.56
CA GLY A 155 -15.21 -4.50 19.27
C GLY A 155 -15.55 -3.42 20.29
N LYS A 156 -15.96 -2.23 19.83
CA LYS A 156 -16.28 -1.00 20.60
C LYS A 156 -15.10 -0.08 20.98
N ARG A 157 -13.82 -0.45 20.75
CA ARG A 157 -12.66 0.44 20.99
C ARG A 157 -11.90 0.76 19.70
N PHE A 158 -12.45 1.67 18.90
CA PHE A 158 -11.94 1.96 17.55
C PHE A 158 -10.46 2.35 17.52
N LEU A 159 -10.01 3.30 18.36
CA LEU A 159 -8.61 3.71 18.39
C LEU A 159 -7.68 2.53 18.74
N ASN A 160 -8.02 1.74 19.76
CA ASN A 160 -7.24 0.58 20.17
C ASN A 160 -7.11 -0.43 19.03
N SER A 161 -8.19 -0.74 18.33
CA SER A 161 -8.15 -1.63 17.16
C SER A 161 -7.21 -1.13 16.07
N ILE A 162 -7.20 0.18 15.80
CA ILE A 162 -6.25 0.77 14.84
C ILE A 162 -4.80 0.68 15.34
N LEU A 163 -4.56 0.90 16.64
CA LEU A 163 -3.23 0.79 17.21
C LEU A 163 -2.70 -0.66 17.16
N GLU A 164 -3.55 -1.65 17.44
CA GLU A 164 -3.18 -3.07 17.32
C GLU A 164 -2.89 -3.45 15.86
N LEU A 165 -3.69 -2.96 14.90
CA LEU A 165 -3.40 -3.16 13.48
C LEU A 165 -2.08 -2.51 13.05
N ARG A 166 -1.75 -1.31 13.58
CA ARG A 166 -0.45 -0.65 13.34
C ARG A 166 0.72 -1.46 13.92
N LYS A 167 0.58 -1.96 15.15
CA LYS A 167 1.59 -2.84 15.78
C LYS A 167 1.79 -4.13 15.00
N PHE A 168 0.70 -4.75 14.55
CA PHE A 168 0.74 -5.93 13.69
C PHE A 168 1.49 -5.62 12.39
N SER A 169 1.15 -4.52 11.71
CA SER A 169 1.82 -4.09 10.48
C SER A 169 3.32 -3.90 10.66
N PHE A 170 3.72 -3.18 11.72
CA PHE A 170 5.11 -2.94 12.05
C PHE A 170 5.87 -4.24 12.33
N SER A 171 5.30 -5.11 13.17
CA SER A 171 5.91 -6.40 13.53
C SER A 171 6.01 -7.33 12.32
N TYR A 172 4.98 -7.34 11.47
CA TYR A 172 4.94 -8.14 10.25
C TYR A 172 6.01 -7.69 9.24
N ASN A 173 6.15 -6.38 9.01
CA ASN A 173 7.16 -5.83 8.11
C ASN A 173 8.58 -6.00 8.65
N ASN A 174 8.80 -5.77 9.94
CA ASN A 174 10.12 -5.98 10.55
C ASN A 174 10.52 -7.47 10.58
N GLY A 175 9.55 -8.38 10.69
CA GLY A 175 9.79 -9.80 10.58
C GLY A 175 10.31 -10.25 9.22
N LYS A 176 10.12 -9.43 8.16
CA LYS A 176 10.69 -9.67 6.82
C LYS A 176 12.13 -9.16 6.70
N LEU A 177 12.67 -8.44 7.68
CA LEU A 177 14.04 -7.93 7.63
C LEU A 177 15.03 -9.11 7.60
N GLY A 178 15.97 -9.08 6.65
CA GLY A 178 16.95 -10.15 6.46
C GLY A 178 16.43 -11.40 5.72
N MET A 179 15.14 -11.44 5.36
CA MET A 179 14.58 -12.50 4.51
C MET A 179 14.78 -12.18 3.02
N ALA A 180 14.85 -13.22 2.20
CA ALA A 180 14.89 -13.05 0.75
C ALA A 180 13.57 -12.45 0.24
N VAL A 181 13.67 -11.50 -0.69
CA VAL A 181 12.49 -10.86 -1.29
C VAL A 181 11.78 -11.84 -2.21
N ASN A 182 10.52 -12.15 -1.90
CA ASN A 182 9.64 -12.89 -2.80
C ASN A 182 9.11 -11.93 -3.88
N ARG A 183 9.59 -12.08 -5.11
CA ARG A 183 9.19 -11.24 -6.25
C ARG A 183 7.74 -11.46 -6.71
N SER A 184 7.11 -12.55 -6.28
CA SER A 184 5.72 -12.87 -6.59
C SER A 184 4.76 -12.48 -5.45
N ASP A 185 5.26 -11.83 -4.38
CA ASP A 185 4.43 -11.38 -3.26
C ASP A 185 3.62 -10.13 -3.65
N TRP A 186 2.30 -10.27 -3.60
CA TRP A 186 1.33 -9.21 -3.90
C TRP A 186 1.22 -8.16 -2.80
N GLU A 187 1.83 -8.39 -1.64
CA GLU A 187 1.69 -7.48 -0.49
C GLU A 187 2.39 -6.13 -0.66
N HIS A 188 3.36 -6.06 -1.58
CA HIS A 188 4.10 -4.85 -1.91
C HIS A 188 3.37 -3.91 -2.88
N PHE A 189 2.26 -4.37 -3.46
CA PHE A 189 1.39 -3.61 -4.37
C PHE A 189 0.03 -3.33 -3.72
#